data_AF-A0A536SC42-F1
#
_entry.id   AF-A0A536SC42-F1
#
_cell.length_a   1.000
_cell.length_b   1.000
_cell.length_c   1.000
_cell.angle_alpha   90.00
_cell.angle_beta   90.00
_cell.angle_gamma   90.00
#
_symmetry.space_group_name_H-M   'P 1'
#
loop_
_entity.id
_entity.type
_entity.pdbx_description
1 polymer ?
#
loop_
_entity_poly.entity_id
_entity_poly.type
_entity_poly.pdbx_seq_one_letter_code
_entity_poly.pdbx_strand_id
1 'polypeptide(L)'
;MYAAQIVEKLRRDGFGSHAEFENRAGYVPLPAQFLKMFGQQVSSENNGLFSYKPVSKWNLEPSQYLTDEFLRWAWPQLEVQDRETPAAPIDWKPVWRIDAVNGAKILRYLRADPASARSCVACHNAQEALPEVRARRVQQGVPPGKQWRLHQLLGAIDVTIPLDKVEVFAAAQNRITLAVIIGVVGAGVVILGFLVSLDVTRSRRMARELSWQANHDSLTGLASRTAFERHAEELLHHARAGGGVHALLLPDAASAQQRVEGASTHERHAGAVGRR
;
A
#
# COMPACT_ATOMS: atom_id res chain seq x y z
N MET A 1 21.02 -19.53 12.08
CA MET A 1 21.28 -19.68 10.63
C MET A 1 22.76 -19.47 10.30
N TYR A 2 23.33 -18.28 10.60
CA TYR A 2 24.72 -17.95 10.28
C TYR A 2 25.75 -19.02 10.72
N ALA A 3 25.79 -19.36 12.02
CA ALA A 3 26.75 -20.34 12.53
C ALA A 3 26.60 -21.74 11.89
N ALA A 4 25.36 -22.24 11.82
CA ALA A 4 25.10 -23.58 11.30
C ALA A 4 25.26 -23.73 9.78
N GLN A 5 24.94 -22.69 9.00
CA GLN A 5 24.91 -22.76 7.53
C GLN A 5 26.17 -22.18 6.88
N ILE A 6 26.75 -21.13 7.45
CA ILE A 6 27.89 -20.42 6.86
C ILE A 6 29.19 -20.89 7.52
N VAL A 7 29.31 -20.72 8.84
CA VAL A 7 30.55 -21.02 9.56
C VAL A 7 30.89 -22.52 9.46
N GLU A 8 29.92 -23.40 9.64
CA GLU A 8 30.17 -24.85 9.56
C GLU A 8 30.52 -25.32 8.15
N LYS A 9 30.00 -24.66 7.10
CA LYS A 9 30.43 -24.92 5.72
C LYS A 9 31.90 -24.51 5.55
N LEU A 10 32.24 -23.26 5.89
CA LEU A 10 33.60 -22.73 5.74
C LEU A 10 34.64 -23.54 6.52
N ARG A 11 34.24 -24.09 7.67
CA ARG A 11 35.09 -25.00 8.45
C ARG A 11 35.47 -26.27 7.69
N ARG A 12 34.56 -26.82 6.88
CA ARG A 12 34.86 -27.97 6.00
C ARG A 12 35.80 -27.59 4.86
N ASP A 13 35.77 -26.33 4.44
CA ASP A 13 36.61 -25.78 3.38
C ASP A 13 37.98 -25.28 3.90
N GLY A 14 38.32 -25.51 5.19
CA GLY A 14 39.59 -25.12 5.80
C GLY A 14 39.63 -23.71 6.41
N PHE A 15 38.52 -22.99 6.39
CA PHE A 15 38.38 -21.64 6.96
C PHE A 15 37.48 -21.65 8.21
N GLY A 16 36.89 -20.51 8.57
CA GLY A 16 35.95 -20.41 9.68
C GLY A 16 35.62 -18.98 10.05
N SER A 17 35.14 -18.78 11.27
CA SER A 17 34.95 -17.45 11.84
C SER A 17 36.13 -17.06 12.73
N HIS A 18 36.52 -15.77 12.72
CA HIS A 18 37.62 -15.26 13.53
C HIS A 18 37.34 -13.83 14.00
N ALA A 19 37.89 -13.44 15.16
CA ALA A 19 37.72 -12.09 15.69
C ALA A 19 38.34 -11.02 14.78
N GLU A 20 39.54 -11.30 14.26
CA GLU A 20 40.29 -10.47 13.29
C GLU A 20 40.05 -10.92 11.83
N PHE A 21 38.80 -11.20 11.46
CA PHE A 21 38.46 -11.70 10.13
C PHE A 21 38.90 -10.75 9.00
N GLU A 22 38.93 -9.44 9.23
CA GLU A 22 39.36 -8.43 8.26
C GLU A 22 40.81 -8.64 7.79
N ASN A 23 41.67 -9.18 8.65
CA ASN A 23 43.09 -9.38 8.38
C ASN A 23 43.43 -10.83 8.00
N ARG A 24 42.42 -11.71 7.83
CA ARG A 24 42.62 -13.14 7.57
C ARG A 24 41.81 -13.59 6.36
N ALA A 25 42.53 -13.85 5.26
CA ALA A 25 41.92 -14.31 4.01
C ALA A 25 41.07 -15.58 4.22
N GLY A 26 39.84 -15.55 3.70
CA GLY A 26 38.88 -16.65 3.76
C GLY A 26 38.13 -16.81 5.09
N TYR A 27 38.46 -16.02 6.12
CA TYR A 27 37.72 -16.02 7.38
C TYR A 27 36.58 -15.01 7.36
N VAL A 28 35.52 -15.34 8.09
CA VAL A 28 34.32 -14.49 8.25
C VAL A 28 34.20 -13.98 9.69
N PRO A 29 33.40 -12.92 9.96
CA PRO A 29 33.20 -12.44 11.32
C PRO A 29 32.66 -13.51 12.26
N LEU A 30 32.92 -13.35 13.56
CA LEU A 30 32.21 -14.12 14.58
C LEU A 30 30.69 -13.86 14.47
N PRO A 31 29.83 -14.84 14.84
CA PRO A 31 28.37 -14.65 14.79
C PRO A 31 27.89 -13.39 15.51
N ALA A 32 28.46 -13.08 16.68
CA ALA A 32 28.15 -11.87 17.44
C ALA A 32 28.64 -10.57 16.74
N GLN A 33 29.78 -10.61 16.05
CA GLN A 33 30.27 -9.46 15.27
C GLN A 33 29.39 -9.22 14.06
N PHE A 34 28.99 -10.28 13.34
CA PHE A 34 28.05 -10.19 12.23
C PHE A 34 26.72 -9.57 12.66
N LEU A 35 26.12 -10.06 13.75
CA LEU A 35 24.86 -9.53 14.28
C LEU A 35 24.98 -8.05 14.69
N LYS A 36 26.13 -7.66 15.26
CA LYS A 36 26.41 -6.25 15.61
C LYS A 36 26.51 -5.37 14.37
N MET A 37 27.27 -5.78 13.36
CA MET A 37 27.42 -5.03 12.11
C MET A 37 26.09 -4.90 11.37
N PHE A 38 25.35 -5.99 11.26
CA PHE A 38 23.98 -5.98 10.75
C PHE A 38 23.18 -4.93 11.54
N GLY A 39 23.20 -4.99 12.88
CA GLY A 39 22.48 -4.10 13.81
C GLY A 39 22.66 -2.64 13.53
N GLN A 40 23.93 -2.28 13.37
CA GLN A 40 24.34 -0.92 13.07
C GLN A 40 23.84 -0.49 11.67
N GLN A 41 23.99 -1.36 10.67
CA GLN A 41 23.56 -1.07 9.30
C GLN A 41 22.06 -0.78 9.23
N VAL A 42 21.21 -1.68 9.73
CA VAL A 42 19.76 -1.52 9.60
C VAL A 42 19.21 -0.40 10.46
N SER A 43 19.80 -0.15 11.64
CA SER A 43 19.42 1.01 12.44
C SER A 43 19.73 2.32 11.71
N SER A 44 20.80 2.36 10.90
CA SER A 44 21.19 3.53 10.11
C SER A 44 20.38 3.72 8.82
N GLU A 45 20.00 2.64 8.12
CA GLU A 45 19.31 2.71 6.83
C GLU A 45 17.79 2.94 6.96
N ASN A 46 17.16 2.41 8.01
CA ASN A 46 15.70 2.40 8.12
C ASN A 46 15.13 3.55 8.97
N ASN A 47 15.82 4.70 9.10
CA ASN A 47 15.43 5.82 9.97
C ASN A 47 15.06 5.40 11.42
N GLY A 48 15.61 4.28 11.90
CA GLY A 48 15.28 3.68 13.19
C GLY A 48 13.84 3.12 13.30
N LEU A 49 13.28 2.55 12.22
CA LEU A 49 12.02 1.77 12.26
C LEU A 49 12.09 0.56 13.20
N PHE A 50 13.28 -0.03 13.32
CA PHE A 50 13.59 -1.04 14.33
C PHE A 50 15.09 -1.08 14.56
N SER A 51 15.49 -1.52 15.75
CA SER A 51 16.88 -1.77 16.11
C SER A 51 17.02 -3.16 16.71
N TYR A 52 18.20 -3.74 16.60
CA TYR A 52 18.50 -5.04 17.18
C TYR A 52 19.87 -5.05 17.81
N LYS A 53 19.93 -5.69 18.97
CA LYS A 53 21.11 -5.76 19.82
C LYS A 53 21.27 -7.18 20.37
N PRO A 54 22.40 -7.85 20.14
CA PRO A 54 22.72 -9.08 20.86
C PRO A 54 23.00 -8.73 22.33
N VAL A 55 22.41 -9.50 23.24
CA VAL A 55 22.55 -9.33 24.70
C VAL A 55 22.77 -10.68 25.36
N SER A 56 23.48 -10.70 26.49
CA SER A 56 23.67 -11.92 27.28
C SER A 56 24.00 -11.60 28.74
N LYS A 57 23.49 -12.42 29.67
CA LYS A 57 23.99 -12.46 31.05
C LYS A 57 25.45 -12.91 31.13
N TRP A 58 25.91 -13.67 30.14
CA TRP A 58 27.29 -14.12 29.99
C TRP A 58 28.03 -13.35 28.90
N ASN A 59 27.88 -12.02 28.90
CA ASN A 59 28.44 -11.15 27.88
C ASN A 59 29.98 -11.20 27.81
N LEU A 60 30.51 -11.25 26.59
CA LEU A 60 31.94 -11.07 26.28
C LEU A 60 32.31 -9.59 26.06
N GLU A 61 31.33 -8.77 25.73
CA GLU A 61 31.45 -7.32 25.53
C GLU A 61 30.59 -6.60 26.59
N PRO A 62 31.14 -5.67 27.41
CA PRO A 62 30.40 -4.98 28.47
C PRO A 62 29.05 -4.40 28.04
N SER A 63 28.99 -3.79 26.85
CA SER A 63 27.77 -3.16 26.33
C SER A 63 26.63 -4.15 26.01
N GLN A 64 26.90 -5.46 25.97
CA GLN A 64 25.93 -6.53 25.70
C GLN A 64 25.36 -7.16 26.98
N TYR A 65 25.67 -6.63 28.16
CA TYR A 65 25.04 -7.09 29.40
C TYR A 65 23.56 -6.69 29.48
N LEU A 66 22.85 -7.19 30.51
CA LEU A 66 21.45 -6.88 30.80
C LEU A 66 21.33 -5.49 31.43
N THR A 67 21.47 -4.45 30.59
CA THR A 67 21.67 -3.06 31.06
C THR A 67 20.40 -2.35 31.51
N ASP A 68 19.24 -2.71 30.96
CA ASP A 68 17.97 -2.01 31.23
C ASP A 68 16.96 -2.86 32.02
N GLU A 69 15.86 -2.24 32.40
CA GLU A 69 14.79 -2.87 33.17
C GLU A 69 14.08 -3.99 32.38
N PHE A 70 13.80 -3.77 31.10
CA PHE A 70 13.17 -4.78 30.24
C PHE A 70 14.02 -6.05 30.17
N LEU A 71 15.33 -5.92 29.95
CA LEU A 71 16.25 -7.05 29.88
C LEU A 71 16.33 -7.81 31.20
N ARG A 72 16.36 -7.09 32.33
CA ARG A 72 16.35 -7.70 33.67
C ARG A 72 15.04 -8.43 33.98
N TRP A 73 13.91 -7.95 33.45
CA TRP A 73 12.60 -8.59 33.58
C TRP A 73 12.40 -9.77 32.61
N ALA A 74 12.88 -9.64 31.36
CA ALA A 74 12.65 -10.61 30.30
C ALA A 74 13.63 -11.80 30.32
N TRP A 75 14.88 -11.57 30.72
CA TRP A 75 15.91 -12.63 30.70
C TRP A 75 15.58 -13.84 31.58
N PRO A 76 15.11 -13.70 32.84
CA PRO A 76 14.73 -14.85 33.66
C PRO A 76 13.64 -15.73 33.03
N GLN A 77 12.75 -15.14 32.24
CA GLN A 77 11.70 -15.86 31.52
C GLN A 77 12.25 -16.65 30.31
N LEU A 78 13.40 -16.26 29.76
CA LEU A 78 14.16 -17.14 28.86
C LEU A 78 14.92 -18.19 29.65
N GLU A 79 15.63 -17.84 30.73
CA GLU A 79 16.43 -18.80 31.52
C GLU A 79 15.60 -19.99 32.01
N VAL A 80 14.35 -19.79 32.44
CA VAL A 80 13.47 -20.87 32.90
C VAL A 80 13.10 -21.89 31.82
N GLN A 81 13.25 -21.52 30.54
CA GLN A 81 13.02 -22.41 29.40
C GLN A 81 14.25 -23.27 29.06
N ASP A 82 15.44 -22.89 29.58
CA ASP A 82 16.67 -23.63 29.34
C ASP A 82 16.63 -25.01 30.00
N ARG A 83 17.44 -25.94 29.49
CA ARG A 83 17.56 -27.30 30.02
C ARG A 83 19.03 -27.57 30.34
N GLU A 84 19.31 -28.31 31.41
CA GLU A 84 20.70 -28.62 31.77
C GLU A 84 21.39 -29.54 30.74
N THR A 85 20.62 -30.45 30.14
CA THR A 85 21.11 -31.48 29.19
C THR A 85 20.13 -31.66 28.02
N PRO A 86 19.96 -30.63 27.16
CA PRO A 86 19.01 -30.70 26.04
C PRO A 86 19.50 -31.71 24.99
N ALA A 87 18.67 -32.72 24.71
CA ALA A 87 18.94 -33.71 23.67
C ALA A 87 18.63 -33.21 22.25
N ALA A 88 17.85 -32.12 22.13
CA ALA A 88 17.38 -31.54 20.87
C ALA A 88 17.22 -30.02 21.02
N PRO A 89 17.08 -29.26 19.91
CA PRO A 89 16.76 -27.84 19.95
C PRO A 89 15.53 -27.54 20.82
N ILE A 90 15.64 -26.54 21.68
CA ILE A 90 14.52 -26.05 22.51
C ILE A 90 13.65 -25.12 21.67
N ASP A 91 12.32 -25.27 21.75
CA ASP A 91 11.36 -24.35 21.14
C ASP A 91 11.17 -23.10 22.02
N TRP A 92 12.14 -22.20 21.95
CA TRP A 92 12.19 -20.98 22.74
C TRP A 92 11.00 -20.06 22.45
N LYS A 93 10.21 -19.76 23.48
CA LYS A 93 9.16 -18.76 23.44
C LYS A 93 9.77 -17.37 23.66
N PRO A 94 9.52 -16.42 22.74
CA PRO A 94 10.01 -15.06 22.90
C PRO A 94 9.27 -14.35 24.03
N VAL A 95 9.93 -13.37 24.62
CA VAL A 95 9.39 -12.53 25.68
C VAL A 95 9.27 -11.12 25.13
N TRP A 96 8.12 -10.48 25.28
CA TRP A 96 7.89 -9.16 24.71
C TRP A 96 6.97 -8.33 25.59
N ARG A 97 7.10 -7.01 25.50
CA ARG A 97 6.18 -6.05 26.10
C ARG A 97 6.19 -4.74 25.32
N ILE A 98 5.12 -3.96 25.48
CA ILE A 98 5.07 -2.59 24.96
C ILE A 98 5.43 -1.67 26.12
N ASP A 99 6.49 -0.89 25.95
CA ASP A 99 6.96 0.11 26.90
C ASP A 99 6.72 1.52 26.38
N ALA A 100 6.79 2.50 27.27
CA ALA A 100 6.87 3.91 26.92
C ALA A 100 8.26 4.44 27.30
N VAL A 101 9.04 4.87 26.32
CA VAL A 101 10.36 5.49 26.54
C VAL A 101 10.30 6.91 25.99
N ASN A 102 10.52 7.89 26.87
CA ASN A 102 10.47 9.33 26.53
C ASN A 102 9.15 9.75 25.85
N GLY A 103 8.03 9.14 26.25
CA GLY A 103 6.69 9.42 25.69
C GLY A 103 6.37 8.68 24.39
N ALA A 104 7.35 8.01 23.75
CA ALA A 104 7.12 7.19 22.57
C ALA A 104 6.80 5.73 22.98
N LYS A 105 5.76 5.15 22.38
CA LYS A 105 5.44 3.73 22.56
C LYS A 105 6.42 2.89 21.75
N ILE A 106 7.09 1.94 22.41
CA ILE A 106 8.01 1.01 21.78
C ILE A 106 7.60 -0.43 22.07
N LEU A 107 7.65 -1.29 21.07
CA LEU A 107 7.57 -2.74 21.26
C LEU A 107 9.00 -3.24 21.51
N ARG A 108 9.20 -3.86 22.67
CA ARG A 108 10.43 -4.58 23.02
C ARG A 108 10.19 -6.07 22.90
N TYR A 109 11.03 -6.74 22.14
CA TYR A 109 10.91 -8.16 21.84
C TYR A 109 12.26 -8.84 22.04
N LEU A 110 12.31 -9.85 22.90
CA LEU A 110 13.51 -10.60 23.26
C LEU A 110 13.34 -12.06 22.83
N ARG A 111 14.28 -12.55 22.03
CA ARG A 111 14.30 -13.96 21.58
C ARG A 111 15.63 -14.61 21.93
N ALA A 112 15.59 -15.84 22.43
CA ALA A 112 16.80 -16.60 22.72
C ALA A 112 17.68 -16.81 21.47
N ASP A 113 18.98 -16.70 21.69
CA ASP A 113 20.04 -17.10 20.77
C ASP A 113 20.80 -18.29 21.40
N PRO A 114 20.37 -19.53 21.11
CA PRO A 114 20.95 -20.71 21.73
C PRO A 114 22.26 -21.13 21.06
N ALA A 115 23.02 -21.99 21.74
CA ALA A 115 24.17 -22.71 21.18
C ALA A 115 23.74 -23.59 19.99
N SER A 116 23.73 -23.02 18.78
CA SER A 116 23.25 -23.69 17.58
C SER A 116 24.27 -24.61 16.92
N ALA A 117 25.54 -24.53 17.30
CA ALA A 117 26.61 -25.39 16.78
C ALA A 117 27.63 -25.75 17.88
N ARG A 118 28.38 -26.85 17.67
CA ARG A 118 29.45 -27.27 18.59
C ARG A 118 30.58 -26.24 18.70
N SER A 119 30.84 -25.51 17.62
CA SER A 119 31.80 -24.40 17.60
C SER A 119 31.38 -23.25 18.52
N CYS A 120 30.08 -22.96 18.62
CA CYS A 120 29.55 -22.01 19.60
C CYS A 120 29.90 -22.46 21.02
N VAL A 121 29.61 -23.72 21.35
CA VAL A 121 29.89 -24.29 22.67
C VAL A 121 31.37 -24.22 23.01
N ALA A 122 32.24 -24.71 22.12
CA ALA A 122 33.68 -24.78 22.35
C ALA A 122 34.29 -23.39 22.59
N CYS A 123 33.96 -22.42 21.74
CA CYS A 123 34.48 -21.07 21.88
C CYS A 123 33.97 -20.40 23.16
N HIS A 124 32.66 -20.45 23.44
CA HIS A 124 32.10 -19.83 24.64
C HIS A 124 32.62 -20.46 25.94
N ASN A 125 32.78 -21.79 25.99
CA ASN A 125 33.38 -22.48 27.15
C ASN A 125 34.84 -22.06 27.35
N ALA A 126 35.61 -21.90 26.26
CA ALA A 126 36.99 -21.42 26.33
C ALA A 126 37.06 -19.96 26.84
N GLN A 127 36.15 -19.09 26.36
CA GLN A 127 36.07 -17.70 26.83
C GLN A 127 35.70 -17.61 28.31
N GLU A 128 34.75 -18.41 28.78
CA GLU A 128 34.34 -18.41 30.19
C GLU A 128 35.42 -18.96 31.14
N ALA A 129 36.40 -19.70 30.62
CA ALA A 129 37.56 -20.14 31.39
C ALA A 129 38.58 -19.01 31.64
N LEU A 130 38.55 -17.93 30.84
CA LEU A 130 39.52 -16.83 30.95
C LEU A 130 39.35 -16.07 32.28
N PRO A 131 40.45 -15.75 33.00
CA PRO A 131 40.39 -15.05 34.28
C PRO A 131 39.62 -13.73 34.25
N GLU A 132 39.79 -12.94 33.19
CA GLU A 132 39.13 -11.65 32.99
C GLU A 132 37.61 -11.80 32.81
N VAL A 133 37.16 -12.86 32.15
CA VAL A 133 35.73 -13.15 31.98
C VAL A 133 35.14 -13.60 33.31
N ARG A 134 35.82 -14.48 34.05
CA ARG A 134 35.37 -14.93 35.38
C ARG A 134 35.32 -13.78 36.38
N ALA A 135 36.31 -12.89 36.38
CA ALA A 135 36.32 -11.68 37.21
C ALA A 135 35.12 -10.77 36.90
N ARG A 136 34.76 -10.62 35.62
CA ARG A 136 33.58 -9.88 35.21
C ARG A 136 32.28 -10.49 35.75
N ARG A 137 32.14 -11.83 35.73
CA ARG A 137 30.96 -12.50 36.30
C ARG A 137 30.76 -12.15 37.77
N VAL A 138 31.84 -12.19 38.54
CA VAL A 138 31.83 -11.82 39.97
C VAL A 138 31.37 -10.37 40.15
N GLN A 139 31.90 -9.42 39.37
CA GLN A 139 31.49 -8.01 39.42
C GLN A 139 30.00 -7.82 39.05
N GLN A 140 29.48 -8.64 38.16
CA GLN A 140 28.10 -8.59 37.69
C GLN A 140 27.11 -9.37 38.57
N GLY A 141 27.59 -10.05 39.62
CA GLY A 141 26.76 -10.93 40.46
C GLY A 141 26.28 -12.19 39.73
N VAL A 142 26.98 -12.61 38.68
CA VAL A 142 26.68 -13.82 37.90
C VAL A 142 27.59 -14.96 38.36
N PRO A 143 27.09 -16.19 38.56
CA PRO A 143 27.94 -17.34 38.87
C PRO A 143 28.99 -17.58 37.75
N PRO A 144 30.30 -17.58 38.06
CA PRO A 144 31.34 -17.82 37.06
C PRO A 144 31.44 -19.30 36.70
N GLY A 145 31.99 -19.58 35.51
CA GLY A 145 32.39 -20.93 35.12
C GLY A 145 31.27 -21.75 34.50
N LYS A 146 30.22 -21.11 33.96
CA LYS A 146 29.18 -21.83 33.21
C LYS A 146 29.81 -22.61 32.05
N GLN A 147 29.42 -23.87 31.91
CA GLN A 147 29.78 -24.69 30.74
C GLN A 147 28.53 -24.93 29.93
N TRP A 148 28.49 -24.41 28.71
CA TRP A 148 27.38 -24.61 27.79
C TRP A 148 27.43 -25.99 27.16
N ARG A 149 26.24 -26.47 26.82
CA ARG A 149 25.99 -27.60 25.92
C ARG A 149 25.26 -27.09 24.69
N LEU A 150 25.24 -27.91 23.64
CA LEU A 150 24.49 -27.60 22.42
C LEU A 150 23.02 -27.34 22.79
N HIS A 151 22.38 -26.37 22.13
CA HIS A 151 21.00 -25.92 22.33
C HIS A 151 20.72 -25.10 23.59
N GLN A 152 21.66 -24.96 24.52
CA GLN A 152 21.47 -24.11 25.71
C GLN A 152 21.50 -22.61 25.39
N LEU A 153 20.94 -21.82 26.30
CA LEU A 153 20.92 -20.36 26.19
C LEU A 153 22.34 -19.77 26.24
N LEU A 154 22.79 -19.17 25.14
CA LEU A 154 24.05 -18.39 25.10
C LEU A 154 23.77 -16.90 25.27
N GLY A 155 22.75 -16.42 24.58
CA GLY A 155 22.41 -15.01 24.48
C GLY A 155 20.95 -14.85 24.12
N ALA A 156 20.57 -13.62 23.81
CA ALA A 156 19.30 -13.27 23.23
C ALA A 156 19.49 -12.10 22.27
N ILE A 157 18.53 -11.95 21.35
CA ILE A 157 18.44 -10.82 20.45
C ILE A 157 17.31 -9.93 20.98
N ASP A 158 17.68 -8.72 21.42
CA ASP A 158 16.76 -7.67 21.81
C ASP A 158 16.40 -6.84 20.57
N VAL A 159 15.12 -6.77 20.25
CA VAL A 159 14.56 -6.03 19.12
C VAL A 159 13.67 -4.92 19.67
N THR A 160 13.93 -3.69 19.27
CA THR A 160 13.14 -2.51 19.65
C THR A 160 12.49 -1.91 18.43
N ILE A 161 11.17 -1.78 18.44
CA ILE A 161 10.36 -1.25 17.33
C ILE A 161 9.58 -0.02 17.85
N PRO A 162 9.92 1.21 17.42
CA PRO A 162 9.14 2.40 17.74
C PRO A 162 7.79 2.37 17.01
N LEU A 163 6.69 2.29 17.77
CA LEU A 163 5.34 2.11 17.20
C LEU A 163 4.81 3.41 16.58
N ASP A 164 5.21 4.55 17.12
CA ASP A 164 4.90 5.89 16.62
C ASP A 164 5.39 6.11 15.18
N LYS A 165 6.62 5.67 14.89
CA LYS A 165 7.18 5.75 13.53
C LYS A 165 6.41 4.84 12.58
N VAL A 166 6.10 3.60 13.00
CA VAL A 166 5.34 2.65 12.17
C VAL A 166 3.96 3.21 11.82
N GLU A 167 3.29 3.88 12.76
CA GLU A 167 2.01 4.56 12.51
C GLU A 167 2.13 5.69 11.49
N VAL A 168 3.19 6.52 11.55
CA VAL A 168 3.41 7.60 10.58
C VAL A 168 3.72 7.05 9.18
N PHE A 169 4.54 5.99 9.08
CA PHE A 169 4.81 5.32 7.81
C PHE A 169 3.56 4.66 7.22
N ALA A 170 2.72 4.03 8.05
CA ALA A 170 1.44 3.46 7.62
C ALA A 170 0.44 4.54 7.18
N ALA A 171 0.37 5.68 7.90
CA ALA A 171 -0.56 6.77 7.60
C ALA A 171 -0.18 7.54 6.32
N ALA A 172 1.12 7.70 6.05
CA ALA A 172 1.59 8.39 4.85
C ALA A 172 1.18 7.64 3.56
N GLN A 173 1.24 6.31 3.56
CA GLN A 173 0.86 5.50 2.40
C GLN A 173 -0.66 5.51 2.14
N ASN A 174 -1.47 5.62 3.19
CA ASN A 174 -2.93 5.73 3.06
C ASN A 174 -3.37 7.03 2.37
N ARG A 175 -2.64 8.15 2.55
CA ARG A 175 -3.02 9.45 1.96
C ARG A 175 -2.88 9.47 0.43
N ILE A 176 -1.80 8.92 -0.11
CA ILE A 176 -1.57 8.89 -1.56
C ILE A 176 -2.61 7.98 -2.23
N THR A 177 -2.84 6.78 -1.68
CA THR A 177 -3.86 5.85 -2.19
C THR A 177 -5.25 6.49 -2.18
N LEU A 178 -5.62 7.17 -1.08
CA LEU A 178 -6.90 7.88 -0.98
C LEU A 178 -7.01 9.02 -2.00
N ALA A 179 -5.94 9.81 -2.18
CA ALA A 179 -5.91 10.90 -3.15
C ALA A 179 -6.06 10.40 -4.60
N VAL A 180 -5.42 9.28 -4.93
CA VAL A 180 -5.57 8.64 -6.26
C VAL A 180 -7.00 8.16 -6.47
N ILE A 181 -7.60 7.49 -5.47
CA ILE A 181 -9.01 7.04 -5.55
C ILE A 181 -9.94 8.23 -5.73
N ILE A 182 -9.80 9.28 -4.92
CA ILE A 182 -10.60 10.50 -5.04
C ILE A 182 -10.41 11.15 -6.41
N GLY A 183 -9.19 11.18 -6.93
CA GLY A 183 -8.88 11.70 -8.26
C GLY A 183 -9.56 10.90 -9.37
N VAL A 184 -9.48 9.57 -9.34
CA VAL A 184 -10.10 8.68 -10.34
C VAL A 184 -11.63 8.79 -10.28
N VAL A 185 -12.22 8.74 -9.09
CA VAL A 185 -13.68 8.87 -8.90
C VAL A 185 -14.15 10.25 -9.34
N GLY A 186 -13.45 11.32 -8.94
CA GLY A 186 -13.76 12.69 -9.33
C GLY A 186 -13.71 12.89 -10.85
N ALA A 187 -12.66 12.39 -11.51
CA ALA A 187 -12.56 12.42 -12.97
C ALA A 187 -13.72 11.65 -13.64
N GLY A 188 -14.07 10.48 -13.11
CA GLY A 188 -15.22 9.70 -13.60
C GLY A 188 -16.55 10.44 -13.49
N VAL A 189 -16.81 11.11 -12.36
CA VAL A 189 -18.03 11.92 -12.16
C VAL A 189 -18.08 13.09 -13.13
N VAL A 190 -16.96 13.78 -13.36
CA VAL A 190 -16.88 14.91 -14.31
C VAL A 190 -17.12 14.44 -15.74
N ILE A 191 -16.50 13.33 -16.16
CA ILE A 191 -16.70 12.77 -17.50
C ILE A 191 -18.15 12.33 -17.69
N LEU A 192 -18.72 11.62 -16.72
CA LEU A 192 -20.12 11.17 -16.78
C LEU A 192 -21.08 12.35 -16.87
N GLY A 193 -20.90 13.37 -16.02
CA GLY A 193 -21.72 14.59 -16.04
C GLY A 193 -21.62 15.32 -17.38
N PHE A 194 -20.42 15.41 -17.97
CA PHE A 194 -20.22 16.01 -19.28
C PHE A 194 -20.94 15.22 -20.40
N LEU A 195 -20.83 13.89 -20.40
CA LEU A 195 -21.51 13.03 -21.38
C LEU A 195 -23.04 13.16 -21.28
N VAL A 196 -23.59 13.15 -20.07
CA VAL A 196 -25.03 13.34 -19.84
C VAL A 196 -25.48 14.73 -20.32
N SER A 197 -24.70 15.78 -20.05
CA SER A 197 -25.03 17.13 -20.51
C SER A 197 -25.05 17.22 -22.05
N LEU A 198 -24.10 16.58 -22.73
CA LEU A 198 -24.08 16.49 -24.19
C LEU A 198 -25.30 15.73 -24.72
N ASP A 199 -25.66 14.61 -24.08
CA ASP A 199 -26.80 13.78 -24.48
C ASP A 199 -28.13 14.54 -24.33
N VAL A 200 -28.36 15.18 -23.17
CA VAL A 200 -29.54 16.01 -22.93
C VAL A 200 -29.61 17.16 -23.94
N THR A 201 -28.47 17.76 -24.28
CA THR A 201 -28.41 18.83 -25.27
C THR A 201 -28.77 18.33 -26.68
N ARG A 202 -28.30 17.15 -27.07
CA ARG A 202 -28.66 16.50 -28.35
C ARG A 202 -30.13 16.12 -28.39
N SER A 203 -30.64 15.48 -27.34
CA SER A 203 -32.05 15.11 -27.21
C SER A 203 -32.98 16.32 -27.31
N ARG A 204 -32.65 17.43 -26.65
CA ARG A 204 -33.39 18.70 -26.75
C ARG A 204 -33.32 19.36 -28.13
N ARG A 205 -32.26 19.13 -28.93
CA ARG A 205 -32.18 19.62 -30.32
C ARG A 205 -33.09 18.79 -31.22
N MET A 206 -33.01 17.47 -31.14
CA MET A 206 -33.86 16.55 -31.92
C MET A 206 -35.35 16.74 -31.58
N ALA A 207 -35.70 16.88 -30.30
CA ALA A 207 -37.08 17.14 -29.89
C ALA A 207 -37.60 18.49 -30.42
N ARG A 208 -36.74 19.51 -30.50
CA ARG A 208 -37.09 20.81 -31.10
C ARG A 208 -37.26 20.72 -32.61
N GLU A 209 -36.38 19.99 -33.30
CA GLU A 209 -36.49 19.77 -34.75
C GLU A 209 -37.74 18.97 -35.11
N LEU A 210 -38.04 17.90 -34.36
CA LEU A 210 -39.27 17.11 -34.53
C LEU A 210 -40.52 17.95 -34.23
N SER A 211 -40.52 18.74 -33.17
CA SER A 211 -41.62 19.67 -32.86
C SER A 211 -41.79 20.72 -33.96
N TRP A 212 -40.67 21.23 -34.49
CA TRP A 212 -40.71 22.21 -35.57
C TRP A 212 -41.26 21.59 -36.86
N GLN A 213 -40.81 20.40 -37.26
CA GLN A 213 -41.32 19.67 -38.42
C GLN A 213 -42.79 19.21 -38.26
N ALA A 214 -43.22 18.82 -37.05
CA ALA A 214 -44.61 18.45 -36.81
C ALA A 214 -45.56 19.65 -36.93
N ASN A 215 -45.06 20.85 -36.59
CA ASN A 215 -45.83 22.09 -36.60
C ASN A 215 -45.64 22.94 -37.86
N HIS A 216 -44.77 22.55 -38.81
CA HIS A 216 -44.54 23.29 -40.04
C HIS A 216 -44.54 22.37 -41.27
N ASP A 217 -45.07 22.85 -42.39
CA ASP A 217 -45.03 22.18 -43.69
C ASP A 217 -43.61 22.21 -44.27
N SER A 218 -43.10 21.05 -44.69
CA SER A 218 -41.72 20.88 -45.14
C SER A 218 -41.38 21.56 -46.48
N LEU A 219 -42.39 21.86 -47.31
CA LEU A 219 -42.20 22.48 -48.62
C LEU A 219 -42.23 24.01 -48.55
N THR A 220 -43.03 24.57 -47.65
CA THR A 220 -43.30 26.02 -47.56
C THR A 220 -42.78 26.68 -46.29
N GLY A 221 -42.47 25.91 -45.24
CA GLY A 221 -42.07 26.42 -43.92
C GLY A 221 -43.21 27.10 -43.14
N LEU A 222 -44.44 27.09 -43.66
CA LEU A 222 -45.63 27.61 -42.99
C LEU A 222 -46.15 26.62 -41.94
N ALA A 223 -47.05 27.05 -41.05
CA ALA A 223 -47.65 26.16 -40.06
C ALA A 223 -48.30 24.92 -40.71
N SER A 224 -48.10 23.75 -40.12
CA SER A 224 -48.74 22.52 -40.58
C SER A 224 -50.25 22.60 -40.38
N ARG A 225 -51.01 21.87 -41.19
CA ARG A 225 -52.47 21.85 -41.08
C ARG A 225 -52.96 21.55 -39.66
N THR A 226 -52.36 20.58 -38.98
CA THR A 226 -52.71 20.21 -37.60
C THR A 226 -52.37 21.29 -36.59
N ALA A 227 -51.27 22.02 -36.79
CA ALA A 227 -50.90 23.15 -35.93
C ALA A 227 -51.85 24.35 -36.14
N PHE A 228 -52.23 24.62 -37.39
CA PHE A 228 -53.22 25.64 -37.74
C PHE A 228 -54.60 25.30 -37.16
N GLU A 229 -55.08 24.07 -37.30
CA GLU A 229 -56.37 23.62 -36.75
C GLU A 229 -56.43 23.78 -35.23
N ARG A 230 -55.36 23.39 -34.51
CA ARG A 230 -55.27 23.56 -33.05
C ARG A 230 -55.31 25.03 -32.64
N HIS A 231 -54.55 25.89 -33.32
CA HIS A 231 -54.53 27.31 -33.00
C HIS A 231 -55.87 28.00 -33.33
N ALA A 232 -56.54 27.59 -34.42
CA ALA A 232 -57.88 28.07 -34.74
C ALA A 232 -58.90 27.67 -33.67
N GLU A 233 -58.83 26.45 -33.15
CA GLU A 233 -59.69 25.98 -32.06
C GLU A 233 -59.46 26.74 -30.75
N GLU A 234 -58.20 27.01 -30.39
CA GLU A 234 -57.85 27.87 -29.25
C GLU A 234 -58.40 29.29 -29.39
N LEU A 235 -58.27 29.91 -30.56
CA LEU A 235 -58.80 31.25 -30.85
C LEU A 235 -60.33 31.27 -30.80
N LEU A 236 -60.99 30.22 -31.28
CA LEU A 236 -62.45 30.08 -31.18
C LEU A 236 -62.91 29.95 -29.72
N HIS A 237 -62.17 29.21 -28.88
CA HIS A 237 -62.45 29.11 -27.45
C HIS A 237 -62.28 30.46 -26.73
N HIS A 238 -61.21 31.21 -27.03
CA HIS A 238 -61.00 32.55 -26.47
C HIS A 238 -62.06 33.57 -26.92
N ALA A 239 -62.45 33.54 -28.19
CA ALA A 239 -63.53 34.38 -28.71
C ALA A 239 -64.86 34.09 -28.01
N ARG A 240 -65.16 32.82 -27.73
CA ARG A 240 -66.36 32.39 -26.98
C ARG A 240 -66.31 32.77 -25.49
N ALA A 241 -65.12 32.80 -24.89
CA ALA A 241 -64.93 33.14 -23.47
C ALA A 241 -64.96 34.66 -23.19
N GLY A 242 -65.07 35.51 -24.22
CA GLY A 242 -65.53 36.89 -24.05
C GLY A 242 -64.55 38.02 -24.37
N GLY A 243 -63.68 37.92 -25.39
CA GLY A 243 -62.76 39.04 -25.65
C GLY A 243 -62.09 39.19 -27.02
N GLY A 244 -62.67 38.73 -28.14
CA GLY A 244 -62.07 39.03 -29.45
C GLY A 244 -62.89 38.60 -30.67
N VAL A 245 -62.80 39.39 -31.75
CA VAL A 245 -63.24 39.00 -33.09
C VAL A 245 -62.00 38.59 -33.88
N HIS A 246 -62.00 37.37 -34.43
CA HIS A 246 -60.90 36.85 -35.24
C HIS A 246 -61.39 36.66 -36.68
N ALA A 247 -60.56 37.00 -37.67
CA ALA A 247 -60.86 36.81 -39.09
C ALA A 247 -59.96 35.70 -39.65
N LEU A 248 -60.56 34.77 -40.39
CA LEU A 248 -59.84 33.71 -41.11
C LEU A 248 -59.82 34.04 -42.60
N LEU A 249 -58.61 34.12 -43.17
CA LEU A 249 -58.39 34.29 -44.60
C LEU A 249 -57.84 32.99 -45.19
N LEU A 250 -58.54 32.42 -46.17
CA LEU A 250 -58.08 31.27 -46.95
C LEU A 250 -57.74 31.72 -48.37
N PRO A 251 -56.47 32.08 -48.66
CA PRO A 251 -56.04 32.31 -50.03
C PRO A 251 -55.94 30.96 -50.76
N ASP A 252 -56.60 30.83 -51.91
CA ASP A 252 -56.48 29.67 -52.80
C ASP A 252 -55.59 30.01 -54.00
N ALA A 253 -54.67 29.12 -54.33
CA ALA A 253 -53.74 29.28 -55.44
C ALA A 253 -54.39 28.81 -56.75
N ALA A 254 -55.44 29.48 -57.20
CA ALA A 254 -56.20 29.13 -58.40
C ALA A 254 -55.43 29.29 -59.74
N SER A 255 -54.09 29.43 -59.72
CA SER A 255 -53.26 29.58 -60.93
C SER A 255 -51.95 28.75 -60.93
N ALA A 256 -51.70 27.92 -59.91
CA ALA A 256 -50.48 27.11 -59.86
C ALA A 256 -50.55 25.83 -60.72
N GLN A 257 -51.74 25.29 -60.98
CA GLN A 257 -51.90 24.01 -61.68
C GLN A 257 -51.61 24.09 -63.19
N GLN A 258 -51.62 25.28 -63.80
CA GLN A 258 -51.63 25.42 -65.26
C GLN A 258 -50.30 25.88 -65.89
N ARG A 259 -49.20 25.92 -65.12
CA ARG A 259 -47.89 26.37 -65.64
C ARG A 259 -46.69 25.44 -65.37
N VAL A 260 -46.88 24.30 -64.70
CA VAL A 260 -45.77 23.38 -64.35
C VAL A 260 -45.76 22.08 -65.18
N GLU A 261 -46.86 21.73 -65.86
CA GLU A 261 -46.89 20.54 -66.74
C GLU A 261 -46.34 20.78 -68.17
N GLY A 262 -45.88 22.01 -68.48
CA GLY A 262 -45.52 22.43 -69.83
C GLY A 262 -44.03 22.59 -70.17
N ALA A 263 -43.09 22.33 -69.26
CA ALA A 263 -41.66 22.46 -69.59
C ALA A 263 -40.74 21.52 -68.80
N SER A 264 -39.86 20.85 -69.56
CA SER A 264 -38.67 20.06 -69.19
C SER A 264 -38.88 18.64 -68.64
N THR A 265 -39.13 17.72 -69.57
CA THR A 265 -38.44 16.42 -69.64
C THR A 265 -36.95 16.60 -69.96
N HIS A 266 -36.11 15.63 -69.54
CA HIS A 266 -34.62 15.58 -69.51
C HIS A 266 -33.98 16.38 -68.37
N GLU A 267 -33.22 15.83 -67.42
CA GLU A 267 -32.18 14.78 -67.52
C GLU A 267 -32.21 13.73 -66.39
N ARG A 268 -31.87 12.49 -66.74
CA ARG A 268 -31.49 11.40 -65.83
C ARG A 268 -29.97 11.35 -65.65
N HIS A 269 -29.57 10.80 -64.51
CA HIS A 269 -28.34 10.04 -64.23
C HIS A 269 -27.04 10.79 -63.87
N ALA A 270 -26.64 10.69 -62.60
CA ALA A 270 -25.68 9.68 -62.07
C ALA A 270 -24.81 10.29 -60.95
N GLY A 271 -24.49 9.51 -59.91
CA GLY A 271 -23.40 9.87 -58.99
C GLY A 271 -23.52 9.37 -57.57
N ALA A 272 -23.51 8.04 -57.38
CA ALA A 272 -23.12 7.44 -56.11
C ALA A 272 -21.58 7.56 -55.96
N VAL A 273 -21.09 8.15 -54.87
CA VAL A 273 -19.73 7.90 -54.34
C VAL A 273 -19.77 8.00 -52.82
N GLY A 274 -19.41 6.89 -52.16
CA GLY A 274 -19.17 6.79 -50.74
C GLY A 274 -17.91 7.53 -50.30
N ARG A 275 -17.96 8.07 -49.07
CA ARG A 275 -16.79 8.58 -48.36
C ARG A 275 -16.06 7.42 -47.67
N ARG A 276 -14.75 7.40 -47.88
CA ARG A 276 -13.78 6.90 -46.88
C ARG A 276 -13.74 7.85 -45.70
#